data_AF-A0A946E8D3-F1
#
_entry.id   AF-A0A946E8D3-F1
#
_cell.length_a   1.000
_cell.length_b   1.000
_cell.length_c   1.000
_cell.angle_alpha   90.00
_cell.angle_beta   90.00
_cell.angle_gamma   90.00
#
_symmetry.space_group_name_H-M   'P 1'
#
loop_
_entity.id
_entity.type
_entity.pdbx_description
1 polymer ?
#
loop_
_entity_poly.entity_id
_entity_poly.type
_entity_poly.pdbx_seq_one_letter_code
_entity_poly.pdbx_strand_id
1 'polypeptide(L)'
;MSFSLNKLTEGIRDRHVGQQNKRLVEKWSRTGLLRGMDDVNRENMATMLENQAAQVLRESNTMGSDAVGGFTNIAFPIVRRVFGGLIANELVSIQPMSLPSGLLFYLDYTYGSDNGHYKTGESIYGDPKGKNIQSGAAATGGQYDLAGTGFSRPHVTGVLNDTDAVTAGDKLLTSNNAHLKLINHDPQLIDLVNGGEDFQFFFVLATDISPSLDKTALSDIAIMSSLSGLNQADAATAVATLTEAVDDSIQSGTAQNVRRVTKLGTGTTESTFAEDSVSGTIVCLLVKITGETALADPAANVVDGNNITDLASFATSFVKADDVSFADGQAEGAPAFEYLQNHTGGVNPSDIPEIDIKIESIPVTAQTRKLRARWSPELAQDLNAYHSMDAEVELTQILSEQIALEIDREILSDLLNGAQGANFFWSRSPGKFVNKRTGAAIARTSTLQPGPAFTGTVREWYETLTETVIDVANEIHRKTLRGSANFIVVSPDVATILEASVLYRPSYSIDGDGQVGAPFTMGAEKIGSLSNRFTVYKDPYFPRNKILVGYKGGSYLETGFVYAPYVP
;
A
#
# COMPACT_ATOMS: atom_id res chain seq x y z
N MET A 1 -3.30 -30.21 40.65
CA MET A 1 -2.46 -30.43 39.44
C MET A 1 -2.47 -29.14 38.63
N SER A 2 -1.49 -28.26 38.83
CA SER A 2 -1.45 -26.98 38.08
C SER A 2 -0.79 -27.20 36.73
N PHE A 3 -1.56 -27.02 35.66
CA PHE A 3 -1.08 -27.05 34.28
C PHE A 3 -0.34 -25.72 34.00
N SER A 4 0.99 -25.76 33.83
CA SER A 4 1.78 -24.58 33.50
C SER A 4 1.95 -24.45 31.98
N LEU A 5 1.95 -23.20 31.49
CA LEU A 5 2.16 -22.83 30.08
C LEU A 5 3.44 -23.45 29.49
N ASN A 6 4.44 -23.74 30.32
CA ASN A 6 5.68 -24.42 29.94
C ASN A 6 5.45 -25.86 29.47
N LYS A 7 4.49 -26.60 30.03
CA LYS A 7 4.12 -27.96 29.57
C LYS A 7 3.33 -27.98 28.27
N LEU A 8 2.60 -26.89 27.96
CA LEU A 8 1.91 -26.73 26.67
C LEU A 8 2.87 -26.29 25.55
N THR A 9 4.01 -25.69 25.91
CA THR A 9 5.00 -25.15 24.96
C THR A 9 6.24 -26.02 24.79
N GLU A 10 6.39 -27.10 25.57
CA GLU A 10 7.53 -28.02 25.50
C GLU A 10 7.68 -28.70 24.12
N GLY A 11 6.59 -28.86 23.36
CA GLY A 11 6.62 -29.33 21.97
C GLY A 11 6.87 -28.25 20.90
N ILE A 12 6.86 -26.97 21.29
CA ILE A 12 7.05 -25.82 20.39
C ILE A 12 8.47 -25.24 20.54
N ARG A 13 9.13 -25.47 21.68
CA ARG A 13 10.30 -24.70 22.10
C ARG A 13 11.65 -25.01 21.43
N ASP A 14 11.73 -25.99 20.52
CA ASP A 14 12.98 -26.27 19.77
C ASP A 14 12.79 -26.45 18.25
N ARG A 15 11.72 -25.89 17.66
CA ARG A 15 11.73 -25.61 16.22
C ARG A 15 12.38 -24.25 15.99
N HIS A 16 13.71 -24.22 16.02
CA HIS A 16 14.43 -23.18 15.28
C HIS A 16 14.09 -23.39 13.80
N VAL A 17 13.08 -22.69 13.29
CA VAL A 17 12.61 -22.78 11.89
C VAL A 17 13.80 -22.64 10.93
N GLY A 18 14.73 -21.73 11.20
CA GLY A 18 15.96 -21.58 10.42
C GLY A 18 16.94 -22.77 10.49
N GLN A 19 17.04 -23.50 11.60
CA GLN A 19 17.87 -24.71 11.67
C GLN A 19 17.18 -25.92 11.04
N GLN A 20 15.85 -26.04 11.21
CA GLN A 20 15.05 -27.07 10.57
C GLN A 20 15.11 -26.93 9.05
N ASN A 21 14.91 -25.72 8.52
CA ASN A 21 14.95 -25.46 7.08
C ASN A 21 16.33 -25.76 6.50
N LYS A 22 17.41 -25.40 7.19
CA LYS A 22 18.78 -25.78 6.79
C LYS A 22 18.97 -27.31 6.71
N ARG A 23 18.46 -28.05 7.70
CA ARG A 23 18.50 -29.52 7.70
C ARG A 23 17.68 -30.13 6.55
N LEU A 24 16.51 -29.57 6.26
CA LEU A 24 15.67 -30.00 5.14
C LEU A 24 16.37 -29.75 3.80
N VAL A 25 16.93 -28.55 3.61
CA VAL A 25 17.70 -28.22 2.40
C VAL A 25 18.89 -29.17 2.23
N GLU A 26 19.63 -29.47 3.30
CA GLU A 26 20.74 -30.43 3.25
C GLU A 26 20.26 -31.83 2.85
N LYS A 27 19.21 -32.35 3.50
CA LYS A 27 18.60 -33.65 3.20
C LYS A 27 18.20 -33.76 1.72
N TRP A 28 17.45 -32.79 1.22
CA TRP A 28 16.91 -32.81 -0.13
C TRP A 28 17.95 -32.44 -1.20
N SER A 29 19.00 -31.69 -0.85
CA SER A 29 20.11 -31.41 -1.78
C SER A 29 20.85 -32.67 -2.22
N ARG A 30 20.97 -33.66 -1.31
CA ARG A 30 21.60 -34.96 -1.59
C ARG A 30 20.85 -35.77 -2.65
N THR A 31 19.54 -35.58 -2.79
CA THR A 31 18.72 -36.26 -3.80
C THR A 31 18.87 -35.69 -5.21
N GLY A 32 19.47 -34.50 -5.35
CA GLY A 32 19.59 -33.80 -6.62
C GLY A 32 18.31 -33.09 -7.09
N LEU A 33 17.17 -33.25 -6.39
CA LEU A 33 15.91 -32.59 -6.72
C LEU A 33 15.95 -31.07 -6.56
N LEU A 34 16.90 -30.55 -5.78
CA LEU A 34 17.09 -29.12 -5.52
C LEU A 34 18.14 -28.45 -6.44
N ARG A 35 18.70 -29.17 -7.41
CA ARG A 35 19.74 -28.61 -8.30
C ARG A 35 19.15 -27.52 -9.21
N GLY A 36 19.89 -26.43 -9.38
CA GLY A 36 19.50 -25.30 -10.24
C GLY A 36 18.49 -24.33 -9.62
N MET A 37 18.18 -24.46 -8.33
CA MET A 37 17.30 -23.53 -7.61
C MET A 37 18.10 -22.60 -6.70
N ASP A 38 17.71 -21.33 -6.67
CA ASP A 38 18.26 -20.29 -5.78
C ASP A 38 17.82 -20.48 -4.33
N ASP A 39 18.52 -19.87 -3.36
CA ASP A 39 18.40 -20.18 -1.93
C ASP A 39 16.96 -20.20 -1.38
N VAL A 40 16.17 -19.15 -1.64
CA VAL A 40 14.78 -19.07 -1.15
C VAL A 40 13.89 -20.13 -1.81
N ASN A 41 14.00 -20.28 -3.13
CA ASN A 41 13.23 -21.28 -3.89
C ASN A 41 13.61 -22.71 -3.48
N ARG A 42 14.90 -22.92 -3.16
CA ARG A 42 15.45 -24.17 -2.65
C ARG A 42 14.90 -24.52 -1.28
N GLU A 43 14.83 -23.54 -0.38
CA GLU A 43 14.24 -23.70 0.96
C GLU A 43 12.74 -24.01 0.86
N ASN A 44 12.02 -23.26 0.02
CA ASN A 44 10.60 -23.46 -0.17
C ASN A 44 10.29 -24.85 -0.74
N MET A 45 11.05 -25.27 -1.76
CA MET A 45 10.92 -26.60 -2.36
C MET A 45 11.26 -27.71 -1.36
N ALA A 46 12.30 -27.55 -0.54
CA ALA A 46 12.66 -28.55 0.47
C ALA A 46 11.53 -28.81 1.47
N THR A 47 10.80 -27.76 1.88
CA THR A 47 9.64 -27.89 2.76
C THR A 47 8.48 -28.63 2.09
N MET A 48 8.16 -28.30 0.84
CA MET A 48 7.10 -28.98 0.08
C MET A 48 7.42 -30.48 -0.14
N LEU A 49 8.66 -30.79 -0.50
CA LEU A 49 9.12 -32.18 -0.67
C LEU A 49 9.06 -32.96 0.64
N GLU A 50 9.38 -32.33 1.78
CA GLU A 50 9.27 -32.97 3.10
C GLU A 50 7.83 -33.35 3.44
N ASN A 51 6.87 -32.45 3.21
CA ASN A 51 5.46 -32.73 3.45
C ASN A 51 4.99 -33.92 2.60
N GLN A 52 5.29 -33.87 1.29
CA GLN A 52 4.97 -34.96 0.37
C GLN A 52 5.60 -36.29 0.82
N ALA A 53 6.85 -36.28 1.28
CA ALA A 53 7.50 -37.49 1.77
C ALA A 53 6.84 -38.05 3.03
N ALA A 54 6.44 -37.19 3.96
CA ALA A 54 5.74 -37.61 5.17
C ALA A 54 4.40 -38.30 4.84
N GLN A 55 3.67 -37.80 3.85
CA GLN A 55 2.42 -38.41 3.41
C GLN A 55 2.63 -39.69 2.61
N VAL A 56 3.60 -39.74 1.71
CA VAL A 56 3.97 -40.99 1.01
C VAL A 56 4.31 -42.10 2.01
N LEU A 57 5.04 -41.78 3.08
CA LEU A 57 5.33 -42.74 4.15
C LEU A 57 4.08 -43.17 4.91
N ARG A 58 3.13 -42.26 5.16
CA ARG A 58 1.84 -42.61 5.78
C ARG A 58 1.01 -43.51 4.86
N GLU A 59 0.92 -43.19 3.58
CA GLU A 59 0.20 -43.97 2.58
C GLU A 59 0.82 -45.36 2.43
N SER A 60 2.15 -45.46 2.38
CA SER A 60 2.89 -46.73 2.37
C SER A 60 2.62 -47.60 3.60
N ASN A 61 2.30 -47.00 4.75
CA ASN A 61 1.95 -47.75 5.96
C ASN A 61 0.47 -48.19 5.99
N THR A 62 -0.38 -47.57 5.17
CA THR A 62 -1.83 -47.88 5.08
C THR A 62 -2.22 -48.79 3.91
N MET A 63 -1.34 -48.94 2.90
CA MET A 63 -1.59 -49.77 1.71
C MET A 63 -0.70 -51.01 1.68
N GLY A 64 -1.26 -52.16 1.29
CA GLY A 64 -0.54 -53.44 1.20
C GLY A 64 0.57 -53.43 0.14
N SER A 65 1.63 -54.20 0.43
CA SER A 65 2.93 -54.38 -0.26
C SER A 65 2.99 -54.24 -1.80
N ASP A 66 1.94 -54.55 -2.56
CA ASP A 66 2.00 -54.66 -4.03
C ASP A 66 1.63 -53.39 -4.81
N ALA A 67 1.08 -52.35 -4.17
CA ALA A 67 0.67 -51.10 -4.85
C ALA A 67 1.65 -49.92 -4.68
N VAL A 68 2.74 -50.11 -3.94
CA VAL A 68 3.56 -49.02 -3.37
C VAL A 68 4.64 -48.49 -4.35
N GLY A 69 5.06 -49.28 -5.33
CA GLY A 69 6.19 -48.93 -6.22
C GLY A 69 5.90 -47.89 -7.29
N GLY A 70 4.64 -47.72 -7.71
CA GLY A 70 4.26 -46.81 -8.81
C GLY A 70 4.04 -45.35 -8.39
N PHE A 71 3.52 -45.10 -7.18
CA PHE A 71 3.12 -43.76 -6.76
C PHE A 71 4.29 -42.85 -6.35
N THR A 72 5.39 -43.41 -5.83
CA THR A 72 6.55 -42.63 -5.34
C THR A 72 7.42 -42.06 -6.45
N ASN A 73 7.51 -42.75 -7.60
CA ASN A 73 8.33 -42.32 -8.74
C ASN A 73 7.74 -41.11 -9.48
N ILE A 74 6.45 -40.81 -9.29
CA ILE A 74 5.72 -39.81 -10.07
C ILE A 74 5.48 -38.52 -9.25
N ALA A 75 5.21 -38.63 -7.95
CA ALA A 75 4.78 -37.48 -7.13
C ALA A 75 5.85 -36.37 -6.99
N PHE A 76 7.10 -36.73 -6.65
CA PHE A 76 8.15 -35.72 -6.42
C PHE A 76 8.54 -34.94 -7.70
N PRO A 77 8.67 -35.58 -8.88
CA PRO A 77 8.86 -34.86 -10.14
C PRO A 77 7.73 -33.90 -10.50
N ILE A 78 6.46 -34.26 -10.24
CA ILE A 78 5.31 -33.37 -10.46
C ILE A 78 5.46 -32.11 -9.62
N VAL A 79 5.69 -32.23 -8.31
CA VAL A 79 5.86 -31.08 -7.40
C VAL A 79 6.97 -30.16 -7.90
N ARG A 80 8.13 -30.72 -8.25
CA ARG A 80 9.24 -29.92 -8.77
C ARG A 80 8.87 -29.16 -10.04
N ARG A 81 8.19 -29.82 -11.00
CA ARG A 81 7.82 -29.22 -12.29
C ARG A 81 6.76 -28.14 -12.14
N VAL A 82 5.70 -28.44 -11.38
CA VAL A 82 4.59 -27.51 -11.13
C VAL A 82 5.12 -26.26 -10.43
N PHE A 83 5.71 -26.41 -9.24
CA PHE A 83 6.10 -25.25 -8.42
C PHE A 83 7.33 -24.51 -8.93
N GLY A 84 8.23 -25.17 -9.65
CA GLY A 84 9.39 -24.52 -10.26
C GLY A 84 9.03 -23.66 -11.47
N GLY A 85 7.92 -23.96 -12.16
CA GLY A 85 7.48 -23.27 -13.37
C GLY A 85 6.38 -22.22 -13.15
N LEU A 86 5.85 -22.05 -11.94
CA LEU A 86 4.78 -21.08 -11.68
C LEU A 86 5.27 -19.65 -11.89
N ILE A 87 4.44 -18.83 -12.55
CA ILE A 87 4.67 -17.38 -12.62
C ILE A 87 4.55 -16.74 -11.23
N ALA A 88 3.88 -17.40 -10.29
CA ALA A 88 3.78 -16.99 -8.89
C ALA A 88 5.15 -16.70 -8.25
N ASN A 89 6.20 -17.44 -8.61
CA ASN A 89 7.55 -17.20 -8.10
C ASN A 89 8.07 -15.80 -8.45
N GLU A 90 7.66 -15.24 -9.58
CA GLU A 90 8.12 -13.95 -10.08
C GLU A 90 7.21 -12.80 -9.65
N LEU A 91 5.92 -13.06 -9.41
CA LEU A 91 4.92 -12.02 -9.11
C LEU A 91 4.60 -11.86 -7.62
N VAL A 92 4.65 -12.95 -6.84
CA VAL A 92 4.18 -12.97 -5.46
C VAL A 92 5.20 -13.60 -4.51
N SER A 93 4.97 -13.48 -3.21
CA SER A 93 5.77 -14.16 -2.19
C SER A 93 5.25 -15.58 -1.96
N ILE A 94 6.15 -16.53 -1.76
CA ILE A 94 5.80 -17.93 -1.52
C ILE A 94 6.25 -18.33 -0.13
N GLN A 95 5.30 -18.82 0.67
CA GLN A 95 5.56 -19.30 2.04
C GLN A 95 4.93 -20.68 2.25
N PRO A 96 5.68 -21.76 1.98
CA PRO A 96 5.13 -23.11 2.12
C PRO A 96 4.80 -23.43 3.58
N MET A 97 3.67 -24.10 3.79
CA MET A 97 3.20 -24.48 5.11
C MET A 97 3.62 -25.92 5.44
N SER A 98 3.99 -26.22 6.68
CA SER A 98 4.31 -27.59 7.13
C SER A 98 3.06 -28.41 7.51
N LEU A 99 1.92 -27.74 7.68
CA LEU A 99 0.64 -28.31 8.07
C LEU A 99 -0.47 -27.71 7.20
N PRO A 100 -1.64 -28.39 7.05
CA PRO A 100 -2.77 -27.86 6.28
C PRO A 100 -3.34 -26.54 6.80
N SER A 101 -3.10 -26.23 8.09
CA SER A 101 -3.45 -24.96 8.72
C SER A 101 -2.18 -24.34 9.29
N GLY A 102 -2.03 -23.03 9.12
CA GLY A 102 -0.83 -22.31 9.51
C GLY A 102 -1.11 -20.85 9.82
N LEU A 103 -0.09 -20.18 10.33
CA LEU A 103 -0.09 -18.74 10.57
C LEU A 103 0.87 -18.11 9.57
N LEU A 104 0.40 -17.09 8.86
CA LEU A 104 1.23 -16.21 8.05
C LEU A 104 1.66 -15.02 8.91
N PHE A 105 2.95 -14.73 8.99
CA PHE A 105 3.48 -13.61 9.77
C PHE A 105 3.83 -12.43 8.87
N TYR A 106 3.58 -11.22 9.38
CA TYR A 106 4.10 -9.98 8.80
C TYR A 106 4.58 -9.04 9.89
N LEU A 107 5.45 -8.12 9.50
CA LEU A 107 5.99 -7.09 10.38
C LEU A 107 5.22 -5.79 10.16
N ASP A 108 4.74 -5.21 11.25
CA ASP A 108 4.22 -3.84 11.28
C ASP A 108 5.11 -2.99 12.20
N TYR A 109 5.29 -1.74 11.83
CA TYR A 109 6.05 -0.78 12.62
C TYR A 109 5.05 0.22 13.20
N THR A 110 5.01 0.31 14.53
CA THR A 110 4.03 1.12 15.25
C THR A 110 4.67 2.20 16.08
N TYR A 111 3.95 3.28 16.37
CA TYR A 111 4.39 4.28 17.34
C TYR A 111 4.46 3.67 18.75
N GLY A 112 5.54 3.95 19.48
CA GLY A 112 5.80 3.47 20.84
C GLY A 112 5.34 4.43 21.95
N SER A 113 5.05 5.70 21.61
CA SER A 113 4.60 6.72 22.56
C SER A 113 3.45 7.56 22.00
N ASP A 114 2.65 8.16 22.89
CA ASP A 114 1.56 9.07 22.55
C ASP A 114 2.09 10.50 22.39
N ASN A 115 2.18 11.00 21.15
CA ASN A 115 2.68 12.36 20.87
C ASN A 115 1.75 13.11 19.91
N GLY A 116 0.93 14.01 20.46
CA GLY A 116 0.00 14.85 19.70
C GLY A 116 -1.10 14.04 19.00
N HIS A 117 -1.00 13.93 17.68
CA HIS A 117 -1.96 13.18 16.86
C HIS A 117 -1.62 11.68 16.77
N TYR A 118 -0.36 11.29 16.97
CA TYR A 118 0.09 9.91 16.86
C TYR A 118 -0.12 9.19 18.19
N LYS A 119 -0.80 8.04 18.17
CA LYS A 119 -1.03 7.22 19.37
C LYS A 119 -0.21 5.95 19.34
N THR A 120 0.16 5.48 20.53
CA THR A 120 0.87 4.23 20.75
C THR A 120 0.10 3.07 20.09
N GLY A 121 0.79 2.26 19.28
CA GLY A 121 0.20 1.16 18.52
C GLY A 121 -0.52 1.56 17.23
N GLU A 122 -0.45 2.83 16.81
CA GLU A 122 -0.76 3.24 15.44
C GLU A 122 0.38 2.86 14.48
N SER A 123 0.04 2.44 13.26
CA SER A 123 1.05 2.07 12.27
C SER A 123 1.70 3.32 11.71
N ILE A 124 3.02 3.28 11.54
CA ILE A 124 3.81 4.35 10.93
C ILE A 124 3.48 4.50 9.44
N TYR A 125 2.94 3.46 8.82
CA TYR A 125 2.54 3.47 7.42
C TYR A 125 1.13 4.01 7.19
N GLY A 126 0.52 4.61 8.22
CA GLY A 126 -0.83 5.16 8.16
C GLY A 126 -1.91 4.08 8.25
N ASP A 127 -3.13 4.47 7.92
CA ASP A 127 -4.29 3.58 7.91
C ASP A 127 -4.60 3.10 6.49
N PRO A 128 -5.19 1.90 6.31
CA PRO A 128 -5.68 1.00 7.34
C PRO A 128 -4.63 -0.04 7.81
N LYS A 129 -4.72 -0.48 9.08
CA LYS A 129 -3.79 -1.45 9.70
C LYS A 129 -3.99 -2.91 9.25
N GLY A 130 -2.93 -3.71 9.37
CA GLY A 130 -2.96 -5.17 9.22
C GLY A 130 -3.41 -5.68 7.84
N LYS A 131 -4.34 -6.64 7.79
CA LYS A 131 -4.83 -7.22 6.52
C LYS A 131 -5.37 -6.16 5.54
N ASN A 132 -5.90 -5.05 6.05
CA ASN A 132 -6.50 -4.01 5.22
C ASN A 132 -5.47 -3.16 4.45
N ILE A 133 -4.17 -3.26 4.79
CA ILE A 133 -3.05 -2.66 4.05
C ILE A 133 -3.04 -3.10 2.57
N GLN A 134 -3.72 -4.21 2.23
CA GLN A 134 -3.93 -4.64 0.83
C GLN A 134 -4.52 -3.55 -0.08
N SER A 135 -5.30 -2.62 0.47
CA SER A 135 -5.86 -1.47 -0.26
C SER A 135 -4.86 -0.31 -0.47
N GLY A 136 -3.69 -0.38 0.19
CA GLY A 136 -2.70 0.68 0.27
C GLY A 136 -2.96 1.62 1.45
N ALA A 137 -1.92 2.31 1.91
CA ALA A 137 -2.04 3.40 2.87
C ALA A 137 -2.89 4.53 2.27
N ALA A 138 -3.89 4.96 3.02
CA ALA A 138 -4.56 6.22 2.79
C ALA A 138 -3.59 7.37 3.05
N ALA A 139 -3.84 8.54 2.46
CA ALA A 139 -3.00 9.72 2.66
C ALA A 139 -3.25 10.32 4.06
N THR A 140 -2.96 9.58 5.14
CA THR A 140 -3.18 10.06 6.50
C THR A 140 -2.35 11.32 6.73
N GLY A 141 -3.02 12.45 7.00
CA GLY A 141 -2.37 13.76 7.14
C GLY A 141 -2.16 14.58 5.85
N GLY A 142 -2.84 14.25 4.73
CA GLY A 142 -2.92 15.11 3.56
C GLY A 142 -1.69 15.07 2.64
N GLN A 143 -0.69 14.25 2.97
CA GLN A 143 0.47 13.96 2.15
C GLN A 143 0.69 12.43 2.10
N TYR A 144 1.04 11.90 0.93
CA TYR A 144 1.60 10.54 0.80
C TYR A 144 3.08 10.53 1.19
N ASP A 145 3.38 11.13 2.32
CA ASP A 145 4.68 11.03 2.97
C ASP A 145 4.52 10.07 4.13
N LEU A 146 5.55 9.26 4.35
CA LEU A 146 5.68 8.51 5.59
C LEU A 146 5.64 9.58 6.68
N ALA A 147 4.53 9.65 7.44
CA ALA A 147 4.01 10.76 8.26
C ALA A 147 4.80 12.08 8.26
N GLY A 148 4.11 13.21 7.98
CA GLY A 148 4.63 14.58 7.87
C GLY A 148 5.94 14.85 8.62
N THR A 149 6.91 15.42 7.89
CA THR A 149 8.36 15.68 8.10
C THR A 149 8.95 15.90 9.52
N GLY A 150 8.40 15.29 10.56
CA GLY A 150 8.50 15.73 11.94
C GLY A 150 8.62 14.61 12.97
N PHE A 151 8.81 13.34 12.58
CA PHE A 151 8.96 12.23 13.54
C PHE A 151 10.11 12.41 14.54
N SER A 152 11.13 13.20 14.20
CA SER A 152 12.22 13.52 15.11
C SER A 152 11.92 14.72 16.02
N ARG A 153 10.76 15.35 15.88
CA ARG A 153 10.40 16.61 16.53
C ARG A 153 9.23 16.36 17.50
N PRO A 154 9.29 16.92 18.71
CA PRO A 154 8.24 16.72 19.71
C PRO A 154 6.95 17.43 19.27
N HIS A 155 5.83 16.70 19.38
CA HIS A 155 4.50 17.22 19.04
C HIS A 155 3.73 17.52 20.32
N VAL A 156 3.03 18.66 20.36
CA VAL A 156 2.27 19.10 21.54
C VAL A 156 0.83 19.38 21.15
N THR A 157 -0.10 19.07 22.05
CA THR A 157 -1.50 19.43 21.92
C THR A 157 -1.77 20.77 22.60
N GLY A 158 -2.22 21.76 21.84
CA GLY A 158 -2.73 23.03 22.34
C GLY A 158 -4.26 23.11 22.23
N VAL A 159 -4.81 24.22 22.72
CA VAL A 159 -6.24 24.55 22.62
C VAL A 159 -6.33 25.96 22.05
N LEU A 160 -7.14 26.13 21.01
CA LEU A 160 -7.50 27.46 20.51
C LEU A 160 -8.41 28.12 21.55
N ASN A 161 -7.90 29.05 22.35
CA ASN A 161 -8.60 29.53 23.56
C ASN A 161 -9.17 30.97 23.46
N ASP A 162 -9.13 31.62 22.29
CA ASP A 162 -9.54 33.02 22.18
C ASP A 162 -10.58 33.27 21.08
N THR A 163 -11.65 33.97 21.44
CA THR A 163 -12.81 34.30 20.59
C THR A 163 -12.49 35.44 19.61
N ASP A 164 -11.48 36.27 19.91
CA ASP A 164 -11.05 37.40 19.05
C ASP A 164 -9.92 37.03 18.06
N ALA A 165 -9.45 35.77 18.09
CA ALA A 165 -8.24 35.29 17.42
C ALA A 165 -8.45 34.52 16.11
N VAL A 166 -9.69 34.10 15.85
CA VAL A 166 -10.08 33.27 14.70
C VAL A 166 -11.02 34.07 13.81
N THR A 167 -10.57 34.44 12.61
CA THR A 167 -11.45 35.03 11.60
C THR A 167 -11.95 33.93 10.66
N ALA A 168 -13.27 33.74 10.58
CA ALA A 168 -13.87 32.83 9.63
C ALA A 168 -13.89 33.47 8.23
N GLY A 169 -13.38 32.73 7.26
CA GLY A 169 -13.37 33.11 5.85
C GLY A 169 -14.59 32.60 5.08
N ASP A 170 -14.59 32.83 3.77
CA ASP A 170 -15.60 32.33 2.83
C ASP A 170 -15.44 30.82 2.57
N LYS A 171 -16.50 30.21 2.05
CA LYS A 171 -16.45 28.85 1.52
C LYS A 171 -15.54 28.77 0.29
N LEU A 172 -14.87 27.63 0.13
CA LEU A 172 -14.10 27.32 -1.07
C LEU A 172 -15.03 27.25 -2.29
N LEU A 173 -14.73 28.08 -3.29
CA LEU A 173 -15.50 28.18 -4.53
C LEU A 173 -14.54 27.98 -5.70
N THR A 174 -14.80 26.97 -6.53
CA THR A 174 -13.95 26.63 -7.69
C THR A 174 -14.01 27.69 -8.81
N SER A 175 -14.95 28.63 -8.73
CA SER A 175 -15.09 29.78 -9.64
C SER A 175 -14.27 31.01 -9.20
N ASN A 176 -13.75 31.06 -7.97
CA ASN A 176 -12.99 32.20 -7.45
C ASN A 176 -11.47 31.97 -7.56
N ASN A 177 -10.78 32.83 -8.32
CA ASN A 177 -9.34 32.73 -8.55
C ASN A 177 -8.51 32.95 -7.26
N ALA A 178 -9.01 33.74 -6.30
CA ALA A 178 -8.32 33.93 -5.02
C ALA A 178 -8.30 32.62 -4.20
N HIS A 179 -9.43 31.90 -4.18
CA HIS A 179 -9.53 30.62 -3.49
C HIS A 179 -8.65 29.55 -4.15
N LEU A 180 -8.65 29.49 -5.49
CA LEU A 180 -7.78 28.59 -6.25
C LEU A 180 -6.29 28.82 -5.99
N LYS A 181 -5.88 30.09 -5.80
CA LYS A 181 -4.50 30.44 -5.43
C LYS A 181 -4.15 29.96 -4.01
N LEU A 182 -5.07 30.08 -3.05
CA LEU A 182 -4.85 29.61 -1.68
C LEU A 182 -4.67 28.09 -1.61
N ILE A 183 -5.42 27.34 -2.41
CA ILE A 183 -5.29 25.87 -2.49
C ILE A 183 -4.23 25.39 -3.50
N ASN A 184 -3.40 26.29 -4.06
CA ASN A 184 -2.39 25.96 -5.07
C ASN A 184 -2.94 25.21 -6.31
N HIS A 185 -4.19 25.47 -6.70
CA HIS A 185 -4.88 24.78 -7.79
C HIS A 185 -4.91 23.24 -7.64
N ASP A 186 -5.07 22.75 -6.40
CA ASP A 186 -5.14 21.33 -6.11
C ASP A 186 -6.32 20.63 -6.80
N PRO A 187 -6.08 19.71 -7.76
CA PRO A 187 -7.14 19.07 -8.52
C PRO A 187 -8.03 18.14 -7.69
N GLN A 188 -7.52 17.54 -6.60
CA GLN A 188 -8.33 16.63 -5.78
C GLN A 188 -9.37 17.41 -4.95
N LEU A 189 -8.96 18.56 -4.39
CA LEU A 189 -9.89 19.45 -3.69
C LEU A 189 -10.93 20.03 -4.65
N ILE A 190 -10.52 20.42 -5.85
CA ILE A 190 -11.43 20.95 -6.87
C ILE A 190 -12.46 19.89 -7.27
N ASP A 191 -12.04 18.63 -7.49
CA ASP A 191 -12.94 17.54 -7.84
C ASP A 191 -13.96 17.25 -6.72
N LEU A 192 -13.54 17.31 -5.45
CA LEU A 192 -14.44 17.07 -4.31
C LEU A 192 -15.42 18.21 -4.07
N VAL A 193 -15.00 19.47 -4.20
CA VAL A 193 -15.92 20.61 -4.14
C VAL A 193 -16.94 20.56 -5.27
N ASN A 194 -16.51 20.19 -6.49
CA ASN A 194 -17.45 19.96 -7.60
C ASN A 194 -18.35 18.72 -7.37
N GLY A 195 -17.91 17.79 -6.53
CA GLY A 195 -18.65 16.62 -6.08
C GLY A 195 -19.70 16.90 -5.00
N GLY A 196 -19.74 18.12 -4.46
CA GLY A 196 -20.71 18.55 -3.45
C GLY A 196 -20.19 18.59 -2.01
N GLU A 197 -18.88 18.42 -1.80
CA GLU A 197 -18.26 18.58 -0.48
C GLU A 197 -17.94 20.06 -0.17
N ASP A 198 -18.26 20.52 1.05
CA ASP A 198 -18.07 21.90 1.46
C ASP A 198 -16.81 22.08 2.34
N PHE A 199 -15.98 23.07 1.98
CA PHE A 199 -14.81 23.49 2.76
C PHE A 199 -14.85 25.00 3.02
N GLN A 200 -14.31 25.44 4.16
CA GLN A 200 -14.26 26.84 4.55
C GLN A 200 -12.85 27.24 5.03
N PHE A 201 -12.43 28.47 4.69
CA PHE A 201 -11.16 29.03 5.16
C PHE A 201 -11.29 29.58 6.59
N PHE A 202 -10.23 29.41 7.37
CA PHE A 202 -10.08 29.99 8.69
C PHE A 202 -8.72 30.67 8.79
N PHE A 203 -8.70 31.87 9.39
CA PHE A 203 -7.48 32.63 9.64
C PHE A 203 -7.28 32.73 11.14
N VAL A 204 -6.18 32.17 11.64
CA VAL A 204 -5.90 32.08 13.08
C VAL A 204 -4.56 32.72 13.37
N LEU A 205 -4.46 33.51 14.43
CA LEU A 205 -3.17 34.05 14.86
C LEU A 205 -2.26 32.91 15.38
N ALA A 206 -1.02 32.87 14.91
CA ALA A 206 -0.08 31.80 15.25
C ALA A 206 0.20 31.71 16.77
N THR A 207 0.21 32.85 17.48
CA THR A 207 0.42 32.91 18.93
C THR A 207 -0.74 32.30 19.72
N ASP A 208 -1.94 32.28 19.15
CA ASP A 208 -3.15 31.80 19.81
C ASP A 208 -3.36 30.30 19.62
N ILE A 209 -2.69 29.71 18.62
CA ILE A 209 -2.46 28.27 18.54
C ILE A 209 -1.52 27.84 19.67
N SER A 210 -0.34 28.45 19.73
CA SER A 210 0.60 28.36 20.86
C SER A 210 1.79 29.29 20.64
N PRO A 211 2.34 29.92 21.70
CA PRO A 211 3.60 30.64 21.60
C PRO A 211 4.79 29.72 21.23
N SER A 212 4.68 28.42 21.47
CA SER A 212 5.70 27.41 21.15
C SER A 212 5.51 26.74 19.78
N LEU A 213 4.67 27.28 18.90
CA LEU A 213 4.44 26.74 17.56
C LEU A 213 5.67 26.92 16.67
N ASP A 214 6.17 25.84 16.05
CA ASP A 214 7.17 25.94 14.98
C ASP A 214 6.53 26.47 13.69
N LYS A 215 6.80 27.73 13.36
CA LYS A 215 6.32 28.40 12.15
C LYS A 215 6.88 27.83 10.85
N THR A 216 7.91 26.98 10.90
CA THR A 216 8.48 26.31 9.73
C THR A 216 7.77 25.01 9.36
N ALA A 217 7.03 24.41 10.32
CA ALA A 217 6.37 23.10 10.17
C ALA A 217 4.83 23.22 10.10
N LEU A 218 4.34 24.12 9.25
CA LEU A 218 2.92 24.48 9.16
C LEU A 218 2.04 23.36 8.61
N SER A 219 2.58 22.50 7.77
CA SER A 219 1.88 21.34 7.21
C SER A 219 1.52 20.30 8.27
N ASP A 220 2.14 20.34 9.45
CA ASP A 220 1.89 19.36 10.52
C ASP A 220 0.80 19.81 11.51
N ILE A 221 0.23 21.01 11.33
CA ILE A 221 -0.85 21.53 12.17
C ILE A 221 -2.13 20.76 11.88
N ALA A 222 -2.68 20.10 12.90
CA ALA A 222 -3.93 19.35 12.83
C ALA A 222 -4.97 19.87 13.82
N ILE A 223 -6.20 20.12 13.35
CA ILE A 223 -7.38 20.39 14.18
C ILE A 223 -8.08 19.07 14.47
N MET A 224 -8.29 18.77 15.76
CA MET A 224 -8.94 17.54 16.24
C MET A 224 -10.21 17.87 17.02
N SER A 225 -11.23 17.02 16.85
CA SER A 225 -12.57 17.20 17.42
C SER A 225 -12.73 16.77 18.88
N SER A 226 -11.76 16.07 19.48
CA SER A 226 -11.89 15.56 20.85
C SER A 226 -11.15 16.44 21.86
N LEU A 227 -11.90 17.11 22.73
CA LEU A 227 -11.36 17.82 23.88
C LEU A 227 -11.71 17.08 25.18
N SER A 228 -10.89 16.11 25.57
CA SER A 228 -10.96 15.53 26.91
C SER A 228 -10.31 16.50 27.90
N GLY A 229 -11.07 17.50 28.39
CA GLY A 229 -10.53 18.42 29.40
C GLY A 229 -11.33 19.68 29.76
N LEU A 230 -12.40 20.05 29.04
CA LEU A 230 -13.25 21.20 29.41
C LEU A 230 -14.59 20.76 30.01
N ASN A 231 -15.15 21.60 30.88
CA ASN A 231 -16.42 21.34 31.58
C ASN A 231 -17.57 21.11 30.59
N GLN A 232 -18.12 19.90 30.65
CA GLN A 232 -18.97 19.21 29.67
C GLN A 232 -20.44 19.66 29.65
N ALA A 233 -20.76 20.93 29.95
CA ALA A 233 -22.17 21.35 30.06
C ALA A 233 -22.77 21.83 28.72
N ASP A 234 -22.04 22.57 27.89
CA ASP A 234 -22.64 23.25 26.72
C ASP A 234 -21.93 23.02 25.36
N ALA A 235 -20.65 22.58 25.35
CA ALA A 235 -19.85 22.53 24.11
C ALA A 235 -19.99 21.24 23.25
N ALA A 236 -20.49 20.14 23.84
CA ALA A 236 -20.40 18.82 23.20
C ALA A 236 -21.45 18.56 22.09
N THR A 237 -22.57 19.29 22.09
CA THR A 237 -23.74 18.96 21.23
C THR A 237 -23.82 19.84 19.98
N ALA A 238 -23.25 21.05 19.98
CA ALA A 238 -23.31 21.96 18.83
C ALA A 238 -22.11 21.76 17.88
N VAL A 239 -20.89 21.65 18.40
CA VAL A 239 -19.64 21.72 17.62
C VAL A 239 -19.35 20.44 16.81
N ALA A 240 -19.70 19.26 17.33
CA ALA A 240 -19.57 17.98 16.62
C ALA A 240 -20.54 17.82 15.43
N THR A 241 -21.51 18.74 15.29
CA THR A 241 -22.55 18.68 14.26
C THR A 241 -22.22 19.52 13.02
N LEU A 242 -21.12 20.30 13.05
CA LEU A 242 -20.81 21.35 12.06
C LEU A 242 -19.47 21.21 11.33
N THR A 243 -18.57 20.34 11.82
CA THR A 243 -17.30 20.01 11.16
C THR A 243 -17.09 18.51 11.07
N GLU A 244 -16.53 18.05 9.95
CA GLU A 244 -16.28 16.64 9.67
C GLU A 244 -14.79 16.36 9.49
N ALA A 245 -14.39 15.11 9.70
CA ALA A 245 -13.07 14.67 9.26
C ALA A 245 -12.96 14.84 7.74
N VAL A 246 -11.79 15.27 7.27
CA VAL A 246 -11.53 15.35 5.84
C VAL A 246 -11.70 13.95 5.23
N ASP A 247 -12.23 13.89 4.01
CA ASP A 247 -12.44 12.63 3.30
C ASP A 247 -11.11 11.87 3.12
N ASP A 248 -11.16 10.55 3.36
CA ASP A 248 -10.00 9.63 3.26
C ASP A 248 -9.28 9.68 1.90
N SER A 249 -9.96 10.15 0.84
CA SER A 249 -9.38 10.34 -0.48
C SER A 249 -8.41 11.52 -0.59
N ILE A 250 -8.54 12.53 0.29
CA ILE A 250 -7.58 13.65 0.41
C ILE A 250 -6.64 13.40 1.59
N GLN A 251 -7.23 13.15 2.76
CA GLN A 251 -6.54 13.10 4.02
C GLN A 251 -7.25 12.12 4.94
N SER A 252 -6.60 11.01 5.24
CA SER A 252 -7.10 10.06 6.24
C SER A 252 -6.76 10.53 7.67
N GLY A 253 -7.50 10.02 8.64
CA GLY A 253 -7.35 10.33 10.07
C GLY A 253 -8.42 11.28 10.62
N THR A 254 -8.33 11.60 11.91
CA THR A 254 -9.35 12.39 12.63
C THR A 254 -9.23 13.90 12.47
N ALA A 255 -8.33 14.36 11.60
CA ALA A 255 -8.08 15.78 11.42
C ALA A 255 -9.14 16.42 10.51
N GLN A 256 -9.65 17.57 10.94
CA GLN A 256 -10.74 18.27 10.27
C GLN A 256 -10.25 19.31 9.25
N ASN A 257 -8.97 19.65 9.28
CA ASN A 257 -8.32 20.57 8.33
C ASN A 257 -7.48 19.83 7.30
N VAL A 258 -7.40 20.39 6.08
CA VAL A 258 -6.53 19.90 5.00
C VAL A 258 -5.12 20.41 5.21
N ARG A 259 -4.25 19.54 5.73
CA ARG A 259 -2.90 19.88 6.21
C ARG A 259 -1.97 20.44 5.13
N ARG A 260 -1.99 19.86 3.93
CA ARG A 260 -1.12 20.30 2.81
C ARG A 260 -1.40 21.70 2.27
N VAL A 261 -2.55 22.28 2.64
CA VAL A 261 -2.97 23.63 2.22
C VAL A 261 -2.73 24.66 3.32
N THR A 262 -2.30 24.24 4.52
CA THR A 262 -2.00 25.17 5.61
C THR A 262 -0.86 26.11 5.22
N LYS A 263 -1.10 27.43 5.35
CA LYS A 263 -0.16 28.48 4.96
C LYS A 263 0.04 29.48 6.09
N LEU A 264 1.20 30.13 6.11
CA LEU A 264 1.49 31.27 6.99
C LEU A 264 1.58 32.54 6.16
N GLY A 265 1.04 33.64 6.69
CA GLY A 265 1.04 34.90 5.99
C GLY A 265 0.56 36.08 6.82
N THR A 266 0.17 37.12 6.10
CA THR A 266 -0.38 38.37 6.63
C THR A 266 -1.71 38.67 5.94
N GLY A 267 -2.67 39.20 6.70
CA GLY A 267 -4.05 39.43 6.26
C GLY A 267 -5.05 38.43 6.83
N THR A 268 -6.28 38.89 7.05
CA THR A 268 -7.36 38.15 7.74
C THR A 268 -8.49 37.71 6.80
N THR A 269 -8.35 37.94 5.49
CA THR A 269 -9.35 37.55 4.46
C THR A 269 -8.66 37.00 3.21
N GLU A 270 -9.35 36.20 2.40
CA GLU A 270 -8.84 35.48 1.21
C GLU A 270 -8.29 36.42 0.14
N SER A 271 -8.91 37.58 -0.01
CA SER A 271 -8.50 38.60 -0.99
C SER A 271 -7.24 39.35 -0.58
N THR A 272 -6.99 39.43 0.74
CA THR A 272 -5.88 40.18 1.34
C THR A 272 -4.74 39.30 1.82
N PHE A 273 -4.95 37.98 1.93
CA PHE A 273 -3.97 37.06 2.47
C PHE A 273 -2.75 36.98 1.54
N ALA A 274 -1.61 37.41 2.06
CA ALA A 274 -0.32 37.32 1.39
C ALA A 274 0.56 36.32 2.15
N GLU A 275 0.97 35.27 1.45
CA GLU A 275 1.85 34.22 1.98
C GLU A 275 3.21 34.83 2.37
N ASP A 276 3.62 34.62 3.62
CA ASP A 276 4.89 35.04 4.20
C ASP A 276 5.35 33.95 5.16
N SER A 277 6.33 33.16 4.73
CA SER A 277 6.85 32.01 5.45
C SER A 277 7.85 32.36 6.56
N VAL A 278 8.24 33.64 6.71
CA VAL A 278 9.28 34.06 7.67
C VAL A 278 8.70 34.98 8.73
N SER A 279 7.90 35.97 8.35
CA SER A 279 7.38 37.00 9.27
C SER A 279 5.86 36.95 9.42
N GLY A 280 5.20 36.02 8.72
CA GLY A 280 3.76 35.85 8.81
C GLY A 280 3.31 35.58 10.25
N THR A 281 2.17 36.16 10.60
CA THR A 281 1.59 36.07 11.95
C THR A 281 0.29 35.27 11.94
N ILE A 282 -0.35 35.14 10.78
CA ILE A 282 -1.65 34.48 10.60
C ILE A 282 -1.46 33.16 9.86
N VAL A 283 -2.03 32.10 10.41
CA VAL A 283 -2.12 30.77 9.80
C VAL A 283 -3.46 30.65 9.09
N CYS A 284 -3.42 30.36 7.80
CA CYS A 284 -4.59 30.04 6.99
C CYS A 284 -4.81 28.52 6.99
N LEU A 285 -6.01 28.09 7.38
CA LEU A 285 -6.44 26.71 7.49
C LEU A 285 -7.67 26.49 6.60
N LEU A 286 -7.74 25.33 5.96
CA LEU A 286 -8.93 24.91 5.21
C LEU A 286 -9.61 23.77 5.97
N VAL A 287 -10.84 23.97 6.44
CA VAL A 287 -11.57 23.02 7.29
C VAL A 287 -12.79 22.48 6.55
N LYS A 288 -13.08 21.18 6.69
CA LYS A 288 -14.29 20.56 6.17
C LYS A 288 -15.49 20.86 7.08
N ILE A 289 -16.60 21.31 6.49
CA ILE A 289 -17.83 21.69 7.21
C ILE A 289 -19.00 20.80 6.80
N THR A 290 -19.95 20.60 7.72
CA THR A 290 -21.18 19.84 7.45
C THR A 290 -22.34 20.78 7.14
N GLY A 291 -22.65 20.93 5.85
CA GLY A 291 -23.85 21.61 5.37
C GLY A 291 -23.60 22.87 4.56
N GLU A 292 -24.64 23.26 3.81
CA GLU A 292 -24.58 24.30 2.77
C GLU A 292 -24.35 25.73 3.32
N THR A 293 -24.52 25.96 4.63
CA THR A 293 -24.39 27.30 5.24
C THR A 293 -22.96 27.55 5.73
N ALA A 294 -22.37 28.70 5.39
CA ALA A 294 -21.05 29.10 5.87
C ALA A 294 -21.09 29.46 7.37
N LEU A 295 -20.04 29.14 8.11
CA LEU A 295 -19.89 29.54 9.52
C LEU A 295 -19.64 31.06 9.56
N ALA A 296 -20.44 31.80 10.34
CA ALA A 296 -20.37 33.26 10.40
C ALA A 296 -19.10 33.77 11.11
N ASP A 297 -18.59 34.93 10.69
CA ASP A 297 -17.46 35.62 11.31
C ASP A 297 -17.78 36.03 12.76
N PRO A 298 -16.94 35.69 13.77
CA PRO A 298 -17.14 36.14 15.15
C PRO A 298 -17.15 37.67 15.31
N ALA A 299 -16.56 38.43 14.37
CA ALA A 299 -16.58 39.89 14.40
C ALA A 299 -17.89 40.53 13.90
N ALA A 300 -18.80 39.74 13.31
CA ALA A 300 -20.12 40.21 12.89
C ALA A 300 -21.13 40.08 14.04
N ASN A 301 -21.41 41.20 14.71
CA ASN A 301 -22.42 41.39 15.76
C ASN A 301 -23.64 40.45 15.61
N VAL A 302 -23.76 39.49 16.54
CA VAL A 302 -24.79 38.45 16.58
C VAL A 302 -26.14 39.04 16.99
N VAL A 303 -27.10 39.04 16.06
CA VAL A 303 -28.54 39.04 16.37
C VAL A 303 -29.09 37.75 15.79
N ASP A 304 -29.76 36.98 16.64
CA ASP A 304 -30.36 35.66 16.40
C ASP A 304 -29.45 34.47 16.74
N GLY A 305 -29.87 33.72 17.76
CA GLY A 305 -29.15 32.64 18.43
C GLY A 305 -28.90 31.38 17.60
N ASN A 306 -28.29 31.52 16.43
CA ASN A 306 -27.77 30.45 15.57
C ASN A 306 -26.29 30.66 15.22
N ASN A 307 -25.52 31.39 16.05
CA ASN A 307 -24.11 31.67 15.76
C ASN A 307 -23.17 30.67 16.44
N ILE A 308 -22.24 30.16 15.63
CA ILE A 308 -21.21 29.21 16.02
C ILE A 308 -20.00 30.02 16.46
N THR A 309 -20.00 30.38 17.74
CA THR A 309 -18.90 31.06 18.44
C THR A 309 -17.77 30.11 18.87
N ASP A 310 -17.81 28.82 18.52
CA ASP A 310 -17.04 27.77 19.20
C ASP A 310 -15.97 27.07 18.33
N LEU A 311 -15.17 27.80 17.51
CA LEU A 311 -13.82 27.29 17.21
C LEU A 311 -12.87 27.44 18.42
N ALA A 312 -13.28 28.21 19.43
CA ALA A 312 -12.57 28.50 20.67
C ALA A 312 -12.44 27.32 21.65
N SER A 313 -12.72 26.09 21.20
CA SER A 313 -12.52 24.87 22.00
C SER A 313 -12.00 23.68 21.18
N PHE A 314 -11.39 23.91 20.02
CA PHE A 314 -10.77 22.81 19.27
C PHE A 314 -9.35 22.51 19.78
N ALA A 315 -9.06 21.21 19.93
CA ALA A 315 -7.72 20.75 20.21
C ALA A 315 -6.88 20.87 18.93
N THR A 316 -5.72 21.52 19.02
CA THR A 316 -4.76 21.60 17.93
C THR A 316 -3.53 20.80 18.27
N SER A 317 -2.95 20.16 17.27
CA SER A 317 -1.76 19.33 17.40
C SER A 317 -0.69 19.92 16.48
N PHE A 318 0.47 20.29 17.02
CA PHE A 318 1.54 20.95 16.25
C PHE A 318 2.95 20.58 16.75
N VAL A 319 3.95 20.82 15.89
CA VAL A 319 5.37 20.65 16.23
C VAL A 319 5.82 21.78 17.16
N LYS A 320 6.41 21.40 18.30
CA LYS A 320 6.97 22.36 19.26
C LYS A 320 8.25 22.96 18.68
N ALA A 321 8.33 24.29 18.66
CA ALA A 321 9.53 25.03 18.33
C ALA A 321 10.66 24.70 19.32
N ASP A 322 11.87 24.58 18.80
CA ASP A 322 13.06 24.55 19.64
C ASP A 322 13.29 25.96 20.18
N ASP A 323 13.15 26.14 21.49
CA ASP A 323 13.37 27.42 22.15
C ASP A 323 14.51 27.27 23.16
N VAL A 324 15.53 28.11 23.00
CA VAL A 324 16.62 28.24 23.96
C VAL A 324 16.42 29.59 24.66
N SER A 325 15.47 29.63 25.59
CA SER A 325 15.23 30.83 26.38
C SER A 325 16.27 30.92 27.50
N PHE A 326 17.20 31.88 27.41
CA PHE A 326 18.06 32.23 28.53
C PHE A 326 17.36 33.29 29.37
N ALA A 327 17.13 33.02 30.66
CA ALA A 327 16.76 34.08 31.60
C ALA A 327 17.93 35.06 31.75
N ASP A 328 17.62 36.35 31.82
CA ASP A 328 18.61 37.42 31.94
C ASP A 328 19.56 37.14 33.12
N GLY A 329 20.85 36.94 32.82
CA GLY A 329 21.91 36.71 33.82
C GLY A 329 22.47 35.30 33.99
N GLN A 330 22.16 34.31 33.16
CA GLN A 330 22.83 32.98 33.19
C GLN A 330 24.00 32.89 32.21
N ALA A 331 25.17 32.43 32.69
CA ALA A 331 26.41 32.37 31.91
C ALA A 331 26.43 31.24 30.87
N GLU A 332 26.88 31.59 29.67
CA GLU A 332 27.08 30.76 28.49
C GLU A 332 28.24 29.77 28.73
N GLY A 333 27.96 28.48 28.96
CA GLY A 333 29.06 27.50 29.09
C GLY A 333 28.79 26.16 29.77
N ALA A 334 27.68 25.48 29.48
CA ALA A 334 27.51 24.08 29.87
C ALA A 334 27.27 23.19 28.62
N PRO A 335 28.08 22.13 28.39
CA PRO A 335 27.86 21.21 27.28
C PRO A 335 26.56 20.40 27.49
N ALA A 336 25.73 20.35 26.46
CA ALA A 336 24.34 19.88 26.46
C ALA A 336 24.11 18.37 26.73
N PHE A 337 25.11 17.62 27.23
CA PHE A 337 25.02 16.16 27.31
C PHE A 337 24.50 15.59 28.64
N GLU A 338 24.34 16.40 29.71
CA GLU A 338 23.93 15.90 31.04
C GLU A 338 22.73 16.65 31.69
N TYR A 339 22.09 17.61 31.01
CA TYR A 339 21.04 18.43 31.63
C TYR A 339 19.60 18.06 31.17
N LEU A 340 19.22 16.78 31.25
CA LEU A 340 17.89 16.29 30.84
C LEU A 340 17.07 15.65 31.97
N GLN A 341 17.23 16.06 33.24
CA GLN A 341 16.43 15.47 34.31
C GLN A 341 15.63 16.41 35.22
N ASN A 342 15.73 17.74 35.13
CA ASN A 342 14.82 18.64 35.88
C ASN A 342 14.99 20.12 35.51
N HIS A 343 14.87 20.48 34.22
CA HIS A 343 14.66 21.88 33.85
C HIS A 343 13.19 22.09 33.52
N THR A 344 12.53 23.03 34.22
CA THR A 344 11.21 23.54 33.87
C THR A 344 11.30 24.22 32.49
N GLY A 345 11.22 23.43 31.42
CA GLY A 345 11.45 23.87 30.04
C GLY A 345 12.32 22.91 29.19
N GLY A 346 13.01 21.95 29.81
CA GLY A 346 13.72 20.89 29.08
C GLY A 346 12.73 19.89 28.48
N VAL A 347 13.04 19.39 27.28
CA VAL A 347 12.25 18.34 26.61
C VAL A 347 12.19 17.14 27.54
N ASN A 348 10.98 16.75 27.97
CA ASN A 348 10.84 15.52 28.75
C ASN A 348 11.24 14.36 27.84
N PRO A 349 11.91 13.30 28.33
CA PRO A 349 12.17 12.11 27.50
C PRO A 349 10.86 11.47 26.97
N SER A 350 9.71 11.82 27.58
CA SER A 350 8.36 11.47 27.10
C SER A 350 7.96 12.18 25.79
N ASP A 351 8.60 13.29 25.41
CA ASP A 351 8.21 14.09 24.24
C ASP A 351 8.84 13.58 22.93
N ILE A 352 9.82 12.66 23.00
CA ILE A 352 10.47 12.09 21.80
C ILE A 352 9.60 10.93 21.27
N PRO A 353 9.22 10.93 19.98
CA PRO A 353 8.48 9.80 19.41
C PRO A 353 9.33 8.52 19.37
N GLU A 354 8.73 7.42 19.84
CA GLU A 354 9.35 6.09 19.79
C GLU A 354 8.76 5.25 18.64
N ILE A 355 9.56 4.33 18.09
CA ILE A 355 9.12 3.35 17.09
C ILE A 355 9.27 1.96 17.69
N ASP A 356 8.19 1.19 17.67
CA ASP A 356 8.14 -0.21 18.09
C ASP A 356 7.90 -1.14 16.89
N ILE A 357 8.33 -2.39 17.00
CA ILE A 357 8.16 -3.43 15.98
C ILE A 357 7.15 -4.43 16.49
N LYS A 358 6.02 -4.55 15.78
CA LYS A 358 4.98 -5.52 16.07
C LYS A 358 4.99 -6.64 15.03
N ILE A 359 4.98 -7.88 15.51
CA ILE A 359 4.77 -9.05 14.66
C ILE A 359 3.29 -9.41 14.73
N GLU A 360 2.60 -9.35 13.61
CA GLU A 360 1.20 -9.79 13.50
C GLU A 360 1.11 -11.09 12.71
N SER A 361 0.02 -11.84 12.94
CA SER A 361 -0.18 -13.13 12.28
C SER A 361 -1.61 -13.30 11.80
N ILE A 362 -1.77 -13.89 10.62
CA ILE A 362 -3.08 -14.23 10.03
C ILE A 362 -3.18 -15.75 9.90
N PRO A 363 -4.22 -16.38 10.47
CA PRO A 363 -4.47 -17.79 10.25
C PRO A 363 -4.94 -18.04 8.81
N VAL A 364 -4.32 -19.02 8.17
CA VAL A 364 -4.65 -19.48 6.82
C VAL A 364 -4.84 -20.99 6.81
N THR A 365 -5.73 -21.46 5.95
CA THR A 365 -6.06 -22.87 5.77
C THR A 365 -5.94 -23.23 4.30
N ALA A 366 -5.21 -24.30 4.01
CA ALA A 366 -4.97 -24.75 2.65
C ALA A 366 -6.24 -25.31 2.01
N GLN A 367 -6.50 -24.91 0.77
CA GLN A 367 -7.56 -25.49 -0.05
C GLN A 367 -7.01 -26.65 -0.89
N THR A 368 -7.85 -27.65 -1.12
CA THR A 368 -7.43 -28.88 -1.81
C THR A 368 -7.80 -28.83 -3.29
N ARG A 369 -6.84 -29.15 -4.16
CA ARG A 369 -7.06 -29.38 -5.60
C ARG A 369 -6.67 -30.82 -5.97
N LYS A 370 -7.47 -31.48 -6.81
CA LYS A 370 -7.26 -32.88 -7.20
C LYS A 370 -7.65 -33.11 -8.66
N LEU A 371 -6.75 -33.73 -9.41
CA LEU A 371 -7.00 -34.23 -10.77
C LEU A 371 -6.66 -35.72 -10.84
N ARG A 372 -7.33 -36.44 -11.73
CA ARG A 372 -7.15 -37.89 -11.91
C ARG A 372 -7.10 -38.26 -13.39
N ALA A 373 -5.96 -38.79 -13.83
CA ALA A 373 -5.88 -39.52 -15.10
C ALA A 373 -6.22 -41.00 -14.90
N ARG A 374 -6.76 -41.64 -15.94
CA ARG A 374 -6.98 -43.08 -16.02
C ARG A 374 -6.57 -43.55 -17.41
N TRP A 375 -5.78 -44.61 -17.50
CA TRP A 375 -5.45 -45.28 -18.75
C TRP A 375 -5.64 -46.79 -18.61
N SER A 376 -5.89 -47.46 -19.74
CA SER A 376 -5.95 -48.91 -19.82
C SER A 376 -4.55 -49.48 -20.08
N PRO A 377 -4.17 -50.64 -19.50
CA PRO A 377 -2.95 -51.34 -19.86
C PRO A 377 -2.86 -51.64 -21.37
N GLU A 378 -4.00 -51.92 -22.01
CA GLU A 378 -4.07 -52.15 -23.47
C GLU A 378 -3.69 -50.90 -24.26
N LEU A 379 -4.14 -49.72 -23.80
CA LEU A 379 -3.82 -48.43 -24.44
C LEU A 379 -2.34 -48.12 -24.28
N ALA A 380 -1.74 -48.40 -23.12
CA ALA A 380 -0.31 -48.18 -22.91
C ALA A 380 0.54 -49.11 -23.79
N GLN A 381 0.13 -50.37 -23.96
CA GLN A 381 0.78 -51.31 -24.87
C GLN A 381 0.65 -50.87 -26.33
N ASP A 382 -0.53 -50.45 -26.76
CA ASP A 382 -0.80 -49.98 -28.12
C ASP A 382 -0.01 -48.69 -28.44
N LEU A 383 -0.01 -47.72 -27.52
CA LEU A 383 0.72 -46.46 -27.67
C LEU A 383 2.24 -46.69 -27.75
N ASN A 384 2.78 -47.59 -26.93
CA ASN A 384 4.19 -47.90 -26.95
C ASN A 384 4.57 -48.67 -28.23
N ALA A 385 3.74 -49.63 -28.66
CA ALA A 385 4.01 -50.44 -29.84
C ALA A 385 3.96 -49.64 -31.15
N TYR A 386 3.03 -48.69 -31.30
CA TYR A 386 2.89 -47.91 -32.54
C TYR A 386 3.58 -46.54 -32.50
N HIS A 387 3.61 -45.86 -31.35
CA HIS A 387 4.12 -44.50 -31.24
C HIS A 387 5.43 -44.39 -30.44
N SER A 388 5.95 -45.49 -29.87
CA SER A 388 7.12 -45.46 -28.97
C SER A 388 6.95 -44.45 -27.83
N MET A 389 5.70 -44.21 -27.42
CA MET A 389 5.32 -43.28 -26.37
C MET A 389 4.90 -44.04 -25.12
N ASP A 390 5.38 -43.58 -23.97
CA ASP A 390 4.95 -44.09 -22.67
C ASP A 390 3.73 -43.30 -22.19
N ALA A 391 2.56 -43.96 -22.19
CA ALA A 391 1.31 -43.34 -21.78
C ALA A 391 1.33 -42.82 -20.33
N GLU A 392 2.12 -43.44 -19.44
CA GLU A 392 2.22 -43.03 -18.04
C GLU A 392 2.96 -41.70 -17.90
N VAL A 393 4.08 -41.55 -18.60
CA VAL A 393 4.91 -40.35 -18.59
C VAL A 393 4.18 -39.18 -19.24
N GLU A 394 3.55 -39.39 -20.40
CA GLU A 394 2.81 -38.36 -21.13
C GLU A 394 1.61 -37.84 -20.34
N LEU A 395 0.80 -38.72 -19.74
CA LEU A 395 -0.35 -38.30 -18.93
C LEU A 395 0.08 -37.58 -17.66
N THR A 396 1.16 -38.01 -17.03
CA THR A 396 1.75 -37.33 -15.87
C THR A 396 2.22 -35.92 -16.22
N GLN A 397 2.84 -35.77 -17.40
CA GLN A 397 3.29 -34.48 -17.90
C GLN A 397 2.11 -33.54 -18.13
N ILE A 398 1.07 -33.98 -18.84
CA ILE A 398 -0.13 -33.18 -19.09
C ILE A 398 -0.81 -32.80 -17.77
N LEU A 399 -0.92 -33.73 -16.82
CA LEU A 399 -1.49 -33.43 -15.50
C LEU A 399 -0.71 -32.33 -14.76
N SER A 400 0.62 -32.41 -14.79
CA SER A 400 1.48 -31.40 -14.16
C SER A 400 1.26 -30.02 -14.80
N GLU A 401 1.21 -29.95 -16.13
CA GLU A 401 0.99 -28.70 -16.86
C GLU A 401 -0.38 -28.10 -16.56
N GLN A 402 -1.44 -28.90 -16.51
CA GLN A 402 -2.78 -28.40 -16.19
C GLN A 402 -2.89 -27.88 -14.75
N ILE A 403 -2.28 -28.57 -13.78
CA ILE A 403 -2.25 -28.10 -12.38
C ILE A 403 -1.53 -26.75 -12.30
N ALA A 404 -0.38 -26.61 -12.96
CA ALA A 404 0.37 -25.35 -12.98
C ALA A 404 -0.48 -24.21 -13.58
N LEU A 405 -1.11 -24.46 -14.73
CA LEU A 405 -1.96 -23.49 -15.43
C LEU A 405 -3.16 -23.07 -14.57
N GLU A 406 -3.79 -24.01 -13.87
CA GLU A 406 -4.90 -23.72 -12.97
C GLU A 406 -4.48 -22.89 -11.75
N ILE A 407 -3.30 -23.17 -11.17
CA ILE A 407 -2.74 -22.40 -10.06
C ILE A 407 -2.43 -20.97 -10.52
N ASP A 408 -1.72 -20.81 -11.63
CA ASP A 408 -1.33 -19.50 -12.16
C ASP A 408 -2.56 -18.63 -12.50
N ARG A 409 -3.59 -19.21 -13.11
CA ARG A 409 -4.83 -18.48 -13.42
C ARG A 409 -5.58 -18.04 -12.17
N GLU A 410 -5.64 -18.88 -11.14
CA GLU A 410 -6.28 -18.48 -9.87
C GLU A 410 -5.54 -17.30 -9.26
N ILE A 411 -4.20 -17.38 -9.16
CA ILE A 411 -3.37 -16.30 -8.60
C ILE A 411 -3.54 -15.02 -9.42
N LEU A 412 -3.47 -15.08 -10.76
CA LEU A 412 -3.65 -13.89 -11.60
C LEU A 412 -5.05 -13.30 -11.50
N SER A 413 -6.09 -14.13 -11.41
CA SER A 413 -7.47 -13.69 -11.22
C SER A 413 -7.63 -13.00 -9.86
N ASP A 414 -7.08 -13.59 -8.80
CA ASP A 414 -7.14 -13.03 -7.45
C ASP A 414 -6.36 -11.72 -7.34
N LEU A 415 -5.17 -11.65 -7.94
CA LEU A 415 -4.40 -10.41 -8.04
C LEU A 415 -5.15 -9.32 -8.79
N LEU A 416 -5.85 -9.66 -9.88
CA LEU A 416 -6.63 -8.70 -10.66
C LEU A 416 -7.85 -8.17 -9.89
N ASN A 417 -8.54 -9.03 -9.14
CA ASN A 417 -9.70 -8.62 -8.34
C ASN A 417 -9.28 -7.88 -7.05
N GLY A 418 -8.13 -8.25 -6.49
CA GLY A 418 -7.53 -7.62 -5.30
C GLY A 418 -6.77 -6.32 -5.58
N ALA A 419 -6.54 -5.96 -6.85
CA ALA A 419 -5.85 -4.74 -7.24
C ALA A 419 -6.70 -3.47 -6.99
N GLN A 420 -6.70 -2.98 -5.74
CA GLN A 420 -7.37 -1.74 -5.32
C GLN A 420 -6.41 -0.54 -5.22
N GLY A 421 -5.12 -0.74 -5.51
CA GLY A 421 -4.09 0.29 -5.36
C GLY A 421 -4.32 1.50 -6.25
N ALA A 422 -4.46 1.32 -7.57
CA ALA A 422 -4.61 2.42 -8.52
C ALA A 422 -5.34 1.93 -9.78
N ASN A 423 -6.55 2.46 -10.02
CA ASN A 423 -7.36 2.10 -11.18
C ASN A 423 -7.38 3.29 -12.16
N PHE A 424 -6.49 3.26 -13.15
CA PHE A 424 -6.46 4.26 -14.21
C PHE A 424 -6.99 3.74 -15.54
N PHE A 425 -7.64 4.66 -16.27
CA PHE A 425 -8.26 4.38 -17.55
C PHE A 425 -7.50 5.08 -18.68
N TRP A 426 -7.29 4.36 -19.78
CA TRP A 426 -6.69 4.87 -21.00
C TRP A 426 -7.49 4.42 -22.23
N SER A 427 -7.49 5.23 -23.29
CA SER A 427 -8.20 4.89 -24.53
C SER A 427 -7.24 4.48 -25.64
N ARG A 428 -7.53 3.34 -26.27
CA ARG A 428 -6.80 2.88 -27.47
C ARG A 428 -6.98 3.79 -28.68
N SER A 429 -8.10 4.51 -28.78
CA SER A 429 -8.41 5.36 -29.93
C SER A 429 -7.68 6.70 -29.84
N PRO A 430 -6.76 7.04 -30.78
CA PRO A 430 -6.03 8.30 -30.75
C PRO A 430 -6.96 9.51 -30.68
N GLY A 431 -6.65 10.45 -29.77
CA GLY A 431 -7.42 11.69 -29.60
C GLY A 431 -8.71 11.55 -28.77
N LYS A 432 -9.07 10.35 -28.29
CA LYS A 432 -10.15 10.17 -27.32
C LYS A 432 -9.59 10.21 -25.91
N PHE A 433 -9.63 11.39 -25.29
CA PHE A 433 -9.21 11.56 -23.90
C PHE A 433 -10.29 11.08 -22.94
N VAL A 434 -9.86 10.37 -21.91
CA VAL A 434 -10.69 9.93 -20.79
C VAL A 434 -10.09 10.49 -19.50
N ASN A 435 -10.94 10.80 -18.52
CA ASN A 435 -10.46 11.12 -17.19
C ASN A 435 -9.71 9.89 -16.64
N LYS A 436 -8.47 10.11 -16.20
CA LYS A 436 -7.56 9.04 -15.74
C LYS A 436 -8.17 8.24 -14.58
N ARG A 437 -8.99 8.84 -13.70
CA ARG A 437 -9.56 8.18 -12.49
C ARG A 437 -10.96 7.62 -12.68
N THR A 438 -11.82 8.28 -13.48
CA THR A 438 -13.23 7.88 -13.63
C THR A 438 -13.52 7.16 -14.94
N GLY A 439 -12.63 7.24 -15.93
CA GLY A 439 -12.83 6.67 -17.26
C GLY A 439 -13.87 7.41 -18.11
N ALA A 440 -14.47 8.49 -17.59
CA ALA A 440 -15.41 9.31 -18.34
C ALA A 440 -14.71 10.01 -19.51
N ALA A 441 -15.34 10.04 -20.67
CA ALA A 441 -14.78 10.73 -21.83
C ALA A 441 -14.76 12.25 -21.61
N ILE A 442 -13.61 12.88 -21.87
CA ILE A 442 -13.48 14.34 -21.80
C ILE A 442 -13.96 14.90 -23.14
N ALA A 443 -15.22 15.33 -23.18
CA ALA A 443 -15.83 15.94 -24.35
C ALA A 443 -15.48 17.43 -24.45
N ARG A 444 -15.67 18.00 -25.65
CA ARG A 444 -15.63 19.44 -25.86
C ARG A 444 -16.78 20.12 -25.10
N THR A 445 -16.46 20.95 -24.11
CA THR A 445 -17.46 21.69 -23.32
C THR A 445 -18.04 22.90 -24.10
N SER A 446 -17.27 23.54 -24.99
CA SER A 446 -17.73 24.69 -25.79
C SER A 446 -16.92 24.87 -27.08
N THR A 447 -17.36 25.74 -28.00
CA THR A 447 -16.61 26.19 -29.19
C THR A 447 -15.45 27.11 -28.85
N LEU A 448 -15.50 27.80 -27.69
CA LEU A 448 -14.47 28.74 -27.24
C LEU A 448 -13.37 28.08 -26.39
N GLN A 449 -13.64 26.89 -25.85
CA GLN A 449 -12.69 26.06 -25.12
C GLN A 449 -12.56 24.73 -25.88
N PRO A 450 -11.69 24.65 -26.90
CA PRO A 450 -11.44 23.39 -27.57
C PRO A 450 -10.91 22.40 -26.53
N GLY A 451 -11.65 21.31 -26.34
CA GLY A 451 -11.23 20.20 -25.48
C GLY A 451 -9.88 19.61 -25.94
N PRO A 452 -9.27 18.74 -25.13
CA PRO A 452 -7.95 18.21 -25.41
C PRO A 452 -7.93 17.56 -26.81
N ALA A 453 -6.98 17.99 -27.63
CA ALA A 453 -6.81 17.53 -29.00
C ALA A 453 -5.41 16.93 -29.16
N PHE A 454 -5.32 15.77 -29.81
CA PHE A 454 -4.05 15.11 -30.09
C PHE A 454 -3.65 15.40 -31.54
N THR A 455 -2.46 15.99 -31.74
CA THR A 455 -1.92 16.36 -33.05
C THR A 455 -0.72 15.50 -33.48
N GLY A 456 -0.46 14.40 -32.76
CA GLY A 456 0.68 13.52 -32.97
C GLY A 456 0.37 12.28 -33.81
N THR A 457 1.35 11.36 -33.90
CA THR A 457 1.21 10.06 -34.57
C THR A 457 0.61 9.00 -33.65
N VAL A 458 0.09 7.91 -34.22
CA VAL A 458 -0.43 6.77 -33.42
C VAL A 458 0.63 6.18 -32.49
N ARG A 459 1.92 6.28 -32.86
CA ARG A 459 3.03 5.80 -32.04
C ARG A 459 3.20 6.64 -30.77
N GLU A 460 3.16 7.96 -30.90
CA GLU A 460 3.20 8.89 -29.76
C GLU A 460 1.95 8.71 -28.88
N TRP A 461 0.80 8.35 -29.47
CA TRP A 461 -0.38 7.99 -28.69
C TRP A 461 -0.13 6.76 -27.81
N TYR A 462 0.56 5.73 -28.29
CA TYR A 462 0.90 4.55 -27.48
C TYR A 462 1.93 4.86 -26.37
N GLU A 463 2.75 5.90 -26.51
CA GLU A 463 3.62 6.36 -25.44
C GLU A 463 2.83 6.95 -24.26
N THR A 464 1.66 7.56 -24.51
CA THR A 464 0.76 8.02 -23.43
C THR A 464 0.23 6.89 -22.57
N LEU A 465 0.09 5.66 -23.11
CA LEU A 465 -0.23 4.48 -22.29
C LEU A 465 0.90 4.22 -21.29
N THR A 466 2.15 4.35 -21.72
CA THR A 466 3.31 4.14 -20.83
C THR A 466 3.37 5.21 -19.74
N GLU A 467 3.04 6.47 -20.06
CA GLU A 467 2.85 7.52 -19.06
C GLU A 467 1.80 7.13 -18.01
N THR A 468 0.62 6.66 -18.43
CA THR A 468 -0.42 6.24 -17.48
C THR A 468 0.01 5.06 -16.60
N VAL A 469 0.80 4.12 -17.13
CA VAL A 469 1.37 3.01 -16.34
C VAL A 469 2.41 3.51 -15.33
N ILE A 470 3.22 4.51 -15.70
CA ILE A 470 4.17 5.15 -14.78
C ILE A 470 3.42 5.90 -13.67
N ASP A 471 2.31 6.58 -13.99
CA ASP A 471 1.47 7.23 -13.00
C ASP A 471 0.88 6.21 -12.01
N VAL A 472 0.36 5.07 -12.50
CA VAL A 472 -0.09 3.95 -11.64
C VAL A 472 1.05 3.48 -10.74
N ALA A 473 2.25 3.29 -11.29
CA ALA A 473 3.42 2.85 -10.54
C ALA A 473 3.83 3.82 -9.42
N ASN A 474 3.70 5.12 -9.68
CA ASN A 474 3.96 6.17 -8.69
C ASN A 474 2.85 6.23 -7.63
N GLU A 475 1.58 6.01 -7.99
CA GLU A 475 0.48 5.91 -7.02
C GLU A 475 0.63 4.67 -6.13
N ILE A 476 1.04 3.53 -6.69
CA ILE A 476 1.40 2.33 -5.92
C ILE A 476 2.56 2.63 -4.95
N HIS A 477 3.59 3.36 -5.40
CA HIS A 477 4.69 3.74 -4.50
C HIS A 477 4.19 4.60 -3.32
N ARG A 478 3.36 5.60 -3.62
CA ARG A 478 2.76 6.49 -2.61
C ARG A 478 1.91 5.74 -1.60
N LYS A 479 1.12 4.77 -2.05
CA LYS A 479 0.25 3.98 -1.17
C LYS A 479 0.97 2.86 -0.42
N THR A 480 2.00 2.26 -1.00
CA THR A 480 2.71 1.14 -0.36
C THR A 480 3.85 1.60 0.53
N LEU A 481 4.43 2.78 0.29
CA LEU A 481 5.59 3.30 1.04
C LEU A 481 6.77 2.30 1.07
N ARG A 482 6.90 1.46 0.02
CA ARG A 482 7.96 0.44 -0.10
C ARG A 482 8.71 0.58 -1.41
N GLY A 483 8.01 0.82 -2.50
CA GLY A 483 8.62 0.98 -3.80
C GLY A 483 7.61 1.16 -4.91
N SER A 484 8.10 1.65 -6.04
CA SER A 484 7.33 1.69 -7.28
C SER A 484 7.12 0.29 -7.84
N ALA A 485 5.97 0.09 -8.50
CA ALA A 485 5.73 -1.09 -9.33
C ALA A 485 6.90 -1.42 -10.27
N ASN A 486 7.13 -2.71 -10.47
CA ASN A 486 8.27 -3.29 -11.19
C ASN A 486 7.87 -4.39 -12.18
N PHE A 487 6.62 -4.87 -12.16
CA PHE A 487 6.12 -5.83 -13.14
C PHE A 487 4.76 -5.42 -13.71
N ILE A 488 4.47 -5.93 -14.90
CA ILE A 488 3.20 -5.76 -15.59
C ILE A 488 2.79 -7.10 -16.19
N VAL A 489 1.53 -7.51 -16.03
CA VAL A 489 0.92 -8.65 -16.72
C VAL A 489 -0.14 -8.15 -17.69
N VAL A 490 -0.09 -8.61 -18.94
CA VAL A 490 -0.98 -8.16 -20.02
C VAL A 490 -1.54 -9.31 -20.85
N SER A 491 -2.70 -9.04 -21.46
CA SER A 491 -3.26 -9.88 -22.53
C SER A 491 -2.52 -9.66 -23.85
N PRO A 492 -2.62 -10.60 -24.83
CA PRO A 492 -1.95 -10.47 -26.12
C PRO A 492 -2.32 -9.18 -26.88
N ASP A 493 -3.59 -8.74 -26.79
CA ASP A 493 -4.08 -7.54 -27.47
C ASP A 493 -3.39 -6.25 -27.00
N VAL A 494 -3.03 -6.20 -25.71
CA VAL A 494 -2.30 -5.08 -25.10
C VAL A 494 -0.80 -5.26 -25.31
N ALA A 495 -0.28 -6.49 -25.26
CA ALA A 495 1.11 -6.78 -25.58
C ALA A 495 1.49 -6.24 -26.96
N THR A 496 0.64 -6.40 -27.97
CA THR A 496 0.87 -5.81 -29.31
C THR A 496 0.97 -4.28 -29.30
N ILE A 497 0.25 -3.58 -28.40
CA ILE A 497 0.38 -2.12 -28.26
C ILE A 497 1.75 -1.76 -27.69
N LEU A 498 2.19 -2.50 -26.65
CA LEU A 498 3.48 -2.28 -26.00
C LEU A 498 4.64 -2.62 -26.96
N GLU A 499 4.56 -3.72 -27.70
CA GLU A 499 5.54 -4.11 -28.71
C GLU A 499 5.68 -3.09 -29.84
N ALA A 500 4.60 -2.36 -30.16
CA ALA A 500 4.62 -1.27 -31.14
C ALA A 500 5.21 0.06 -30.58
N SER A 501 5.44 0.15 -29.26
CA SER A 501 6.04 1.32 -28.62
C SER A 501 7.57 1.30 -28.71
N VAL A 502 8.19 2.49 -28.77
CA VAL A 502 9.66 2.65 -28.81
C VAL A 502 10.32 2.28 -27.48
N LEU A 503 9.57 2.38 -26.39
CA LEU A 503 10.04 2.16 -25.02
C LEU A 503 10.14 0.68 -24.67
N TYR A 504 9.56 -0.20 -25.48
CA TYR A 504 9.63 -1.64 -25.27
C TYR A 504 10.99 -2.19 -25.71
N ARG A 505 11.52 -3.13 -24.92
CA ARG A 505 12.73 -3.89 -25.21
C ARG A 505 12.39 -5.37 -25.06
N PRO A 506 12.47 -6.16 -26.14
CA PRO A 506 12.24 -7.59 -26.04
C PRO A 506 13.36 -8.25 -25.22
N SER A 507 12.99 -9.23 -24.42
CA SER A 507 13.92 -10.08 -23.68
C SER A 507 13.83 -11.47 -24.27
N TYR A 508 14.91 -11.94 -24.89
CA TYR A 508 14.98 -13.30 -25.42
C TYR A 508 15.70 -14.18 -24.39
N SER A 509 15.06 -15.26 -23.95
CA SER A 509 15.76 -16.34 -23.25
C SER A 509 16.52 -17.17 -24.29
N ILE A 510 17.84 -17.28 -24.08
CA ILE A 510 18.71 -18.14 -24.87
C ILE A 510 18.95 -19.38 -24.01
N ASP A 511 18.58 -20.55 -24.52
CA ASP A 511 18.82 -21.82 -23.84
C ASP A 511 20.33 -22.09 -23.70
N GLY A 512 20.70 -23.04 -22.84
CA GLY A 512 22.10 -23.44 -22.61
C GLY A 512 22.86 -23.93 -23.85
N ASP A 513 22.19 -24.12 -24.99
CA ASP A 513 22.74 -24.50 -26.29
C ASP A 513 22.81 -23.33 -27.30
N GLY A 514 22.58 -22.09 -26.85
CA GLY A 514 22.69 -20.91 -27.72
C GLY A 514 21.54 -20.73 -28.72
N GLN A 515 20.52 -21.59 -28.68
CA GLN A 515 19.26 -21.40 -29.41
C GLN A 515 18.29 -20.50 -28.63
N VAL A 516 17.51 -19.71 -29.35
CA VAL A 516 16.38 -18.97 -28.78
C VAL A 516 15.38 -20.01 -28.30
N GLY A 517 15.15 -20.11 -27.00
CA GLY A 517 14.22 -21.09 -26.42
C GLY A 517 12.84 -20.90 -27.04
N ALA A 518 12.14 -22.01 -27.33
CA ALA A 518 10.82 -21.95 -27.97
C ALA A 518 9.86 -21.06 -27.13
N PRO A 519 9.33 -19.96 -27.68
CA PRO A 519 8.66 -18.92 -26.89
C PRO A 519 7.18 -19.23 -26.63
N PHE A 520 6.82 -20.50 -26.42
CA PHE A 520 5.43 -20.89 -26.19
C PHE A 520 5.34 -22.03 -25.18
N THR A 521 5.89 -21.80 -23.99
CA THR A 521 5.47 -22.58 -22.81
C THR A 521 4.02 -22.21 -22.51
N MET A 522 3.16 -23.21 -22.33
CA MET A 522 1.73 -22.98 -22.08
C MET A 522 1.54 -22.22 -20.76
N GLY A 523 1.24 -20.92 -20.83
CA GLY A 523 1.04 -20.09 -19.64
C GLY A 523 1.47 -18.63 -19.83
N ALA A 524 1.69 -17.95 -18.72
CA ALA A 524 2.17 -16.57 -18.68
C ALA A 524 3.70 -16.54 -18.83
N GLU A 525 4.22 -15.78 -19.80
CA GLU A 525 5.65 -15.74 -20.11
C GLU A 525 6.23 -14.33 -20.01
N LYS A 526 7.52 -14.24 -19.70
CA LYS A 526 8.27 -12.98 -19.74
C LYS A 526 8.62 -12.65 -21.18
N ILE A 527 8.07 -11.56 -21.71
CA ILE A 527 8.33 -11.13 -23.09
C ILE A 527 9.41 -10.07 -23.21
N GLY A 528 9.62 -9.26 -22.17
CA GLY A 528 10.51 -8.10 -22.29
C GLY A 528 10.48 -7.17 -21.09
N SER A 529 11.08 -6.00 -21.28
CA SER A 529 10.99 -4.89 -20.33
C SER A 529 10.44 -3.63 -21.01
N LEU A 530 9.67 -2.85 -20.26
CA LEU A 530 9.17 -1.55 -20.66
C LEU A 530 9.98 -0.47 -19.95
N SER A 531 10.59 0.44 -20.72
CA SER A 531 11.41 1.55 -20.20
C SER A 531 12.56 1.11 -19.28
N ASN A 532 13.03 -0.14 -19.38
CA ASN A 532 14.01 -0.76 -18.48
C ASN A 532 13.63 -0.71 -16.98
N ARG A 533 12.35 -0.52 -16.67
CA ARG A 533 11.83 -0.41 -15.29
C ARG A 533 10.85 -1.54 -14.98
N PHE A 534 9.95 -1.83 -15.91
CA PHE A 534 8.92 -2.84 -15.72
C PHE A 534 9.25 -4.11 -16.49
N THR A 535 9.18 -5.26 -15.82
CA THR A 535 9.19 -6.56 -16.51
C THR A 535 7.79 -6.85 -17.04
N VAL A 536 7.67 -7.16 -18.34
CA VAL A 536 6.38 -7.40 -19.00
C VAL A 536 6.18 -8.90 -19.16
N TYR A 537 5.07 -9.36 -18.59
CA TYR A 537 4.56 -10.72 -18.71
C TYR A 537 3.33 -10.75 -19.62
N LYS A 538 3.27 -11.74 -20.50
CA LYS A 538 2.17 -11.96 -21.43
C LYS A 538 1.50 -13.27 -21.09
N ASP A 539 0.21 -13.21 -20.77
CA ASP A 539 -0.61 -14.40 -20.59
C ASP A 539 -1.70 -14.43 -21.67
N PRO A 540 -1.73 -15.46 -22.54
CA PRO A 540 -2.76 -15.63 -23.56
C PRO A 540 -4.19 -15.65 -23.01
N TYR A 541 -4.36 -16.07 -21.76
CA TYR A 541 -5.67 -16.24 -21.13
C TYR A 541 -6.08 -15.07 -20.23
N PHE A 542 -5.25 -14.04 -20.15
CA PHE A 542 -5.55 -12.86 -19.35
C PHE A 542 -6.77 -12.10 -19.92
N PRO A 543 -7.62 -11.51 -19.07
CA PRO A 543 -8.75 -10.72 -19.52
C PRO A 543 -8.35 -9.60 -20.50
N ARG A 544 -9.11 -9.45 -21.58
CA ARG A 544 -8.85 -8.44 -22.61
C ARG A 544 -9.01 -7.03 -22.05
N ASN A 545 -8.25 -6.08 -22.61
CA ASN A 545 -8.27 -4.64 -22.27
C ASN A 545 -7.99 -4.33 -20.78
N LYS A 546 -7.33 -5.25 -20.07
CA LYS A 546 -6.85 -5.03 -18.70
C LYS A 546 -5.34 -5.16 -18.67
N ILE A 547 -4.74 -4.41 -17.74
CA ILE A 547 -3.30 -4.41 -17.44
C ILE A 547 -3.19 -4.55 -15.93
N LEU A 548 -2.50 -5.57 -15.47
CA LEU A 548 -2.15 -5.69 -14.05
C LEU A 548 -0.76 -5.10 -13.86
N VAL A 549 -0.64 -4.08 -13.00
CA VAL A 549 0.64 -3.46 -12.63
C VAL A 549 0.87 -3.73 -11.15
N GLY A 550 2.07 -4.20 -10.79
CA GLY A 550 2.34 -4.59 -9.41
C GLY A 550 3.77 -4.34 -8.97
N TYR A 551 3.94 -4.31 -7.64
CA TYR A 551 5.23 -4.21 -6.97
C TYR A 551 5.53 -5.51 -6.22
N LYS A 552 6.72 -6.06 -6.45
CA LYS A 552 7.30 -7.13 -5.65
C LYS A 552 8.67 -6.69 -5.12
N GLY A 553 8.83 -6.65 -3.80
CA GLY A 553 10.11 -6.32 -3.16
C GLY A 553 11.15 -7.44 -3.27
N GLY A 554 12.36 -7.15 -2.80
CA GLY A 554 13.45 -8.13 -2.76
C GLY A 554 13.29 -9.17 -1.65
N SER A 555 12.53 -8.82 -0.60
CA SER A 555 12.18 -9.70 0.50
C SER A 555 10.79 -10.32 0.31
N TYR A 556 10.60 -11.55 0.79
CA TYR A 556 9.30 -12.22 0.81
C TYR A 556 8.28 -11.53 1.74
N LEU A 557 8.74 -10.63 2.62
CA LEU A 557 7.92 -9.80 3.49
C LEU A 557 7.39 -8.53 2.79
N GLU A 558 7.88 -8.21 1.60
CA GLU A 558 7.57 -6.98 0.86
C GLU A 558 6.67 -7.26 -0.35
N THR A 559 5.56 -7.95 -0.12
CA THR A 559 4.58 -8.28 -1.16
C THR A 559 3.16 -8.20 -0.62
N GLY A 560 2.22 -7.70 -1.44
CA GLY A 560 0.80 -7.61 -1.06
C GLY A 560 0.03 -8.94 -1.14
N PHE A 561 0.63 -9.97 -1.74
CA PHE A 561 0.01 -11.28 -1.93
C PHE A 561 1.00 -12.39 -1.57
N VAL A 562 0.53 -13.36 -0.79
CA VAL A 562 1.32 -14.53 -0.39
C VAL A 562 0.62 -15.79 -0.89
N TYR A 563 1.34 -16.57 -1.69
CA TYR A 563 0.95 -17.93 -2.04
C TYR A 563 1.57 -18.90 -1.04
N ALA A 564 0.72 -19.60 -0.28
CA ALA A 564 1.18 -20.52 0.76
C ALA A 564 0.89 -21.98 0.38
N PRO A 565 1.78 -22.63 -0.39
CA PRO A 565 1.53 -23.99 -0.85
C PRO A 565 1.65 -25.00 0.29
N TYR A 566 0.73 -25.95 0.30
CA TYR A 566 0.79 -27.15 1.11
C TYR A 566 0.55 -28.33 0.18
N VAL A 567 1.55 -29.20 0.07
CA VAL A 567 1.43 -30.46 -0.65
C VAL A 567 1.27 -31.55 0.40
N PRO A 568 0.13 -32.26 0.43
CA PRO A 568 -0.13 -33.28 1.43
C PRO A 568 0.93 -34.37 1.38
#